data_AF-A0AAX3PNN4-F1
#
_entry.id   AF-A0AAX3PNN4-F1
#
_cell.length_a   1.000
_cell.length_b   1.000
_cell.length_c   1.000
_cell.angle_alpha   90.00
_cell.angle_beta   90.00
_cell.angle_gamma   90.00
#
_symmetry.space_group_name_H-M   'P 1'
#
loop_
_entity.id
_entity.type
_entity.pdbx_description
1 polymer ?
#
loop_
_entity_poly.entity_id
_entity_poly.type
_entity_poly.pdbx_seq_one_letter_code
_entity_poly.pdbx_strand_id
1 'polypeptide(L)'
;MTTLNYTVKFHKTVLVSFIGLCLSQSCFALEEMSDEKLSDTTGEGIALLPRDTYMVFQGAGVNQTQDTVLTNRSLDTGYIYYVPVGPLSSIVQDTNKDGVVNASDHSVGKADLYLYGLALSKNASNNANLRLDAGSTNGVANAAIKSWGTATNPWIFNVKTDLNVPDFGAGAGSVTYLNFEAPLYENLYSFAADKKTVTTSAFVNDVGGEDAYNLKLAFWADGFVRDQSKADKDPNQFNLGEGFSTTATGRANRIRLQGIFNGFGLNGSKIQLFQTLGGATNTGGMSAFYNNTLGLAGVIRLNSGDGSKLLGTSTANSWTTPANLMSHVFRISTQECGVGNLNGCTTPSAQDILSTPAINGGTAPTFSDKEGIYIYNLNTNLVLGSLYQPLILGSDGTNFSIELARIPNKESIYKKIYTDYTGADTSYTGSTCNVYNCGTSSIAGYQGSSATHSSISIGTVYSMDAGKTLLADKSAGAVGVSFNQLNNATSSNAQNNLGSALIDGMLIQHMKITTKGL
;
A
#
# COMPACT_ATOMS: atom_id res chain seq x y z
N MET A 1 7.21 -61.22 -62.82
CA MET A 1 8.46 -60.76 -62.18
C MET A 1 8.68 -59.32 -62.59
N THR A 2 8.37 -58.37 -61.71
CA THR A 2 8.86 -56.98 -61.73
C THR A 2 8.56 -56.38 -60.35
N THR A 3 9.54 -56.51 -59.46
CA THR A 3 9.64 -55.80 -58.19
C THR A 3 10.05 -54.35 -58.49
N LEU A 4 9.26 -53.37 -58.02
CA LEU A 4 9.65 -51.96 -58.01
C LEU A 4 10.17 -51.61 -56.62
N ASN A 5 11.49 -51.50 -56.50
CA ASN A 5 12.18 -50.94 -55.33
C ASN A 5 12.22 -49.42 -55.44
N TYR A 6 11.47 -48.72 -54.59
CA TYR A 6 11.76 -47.32 -54.28
C TYR A 6 12.15 -47.21 -52.80
N THR A 7 13.45 -47.09 -52.56
CA THR A 7 13.97 -46.67 -51.26
C THR A 7 14.36 -45.20 -51.38
N VAL A 8 13.47 -44.30 -50.97
CA VAL A 8 13.86 -42.90 -50.76
C VAL A 8 14.71 -42.86 -49.50
N LYS A 9 16.03 -42.73 -49.65
CA LYS A 9 16.95 -42.55 -48.52
C LYS A 9 16.84 -41.12 -48.01
N PHE A 10 16.02 -40.91 -47.00
CA PHE A 10 15.99 -39.66 -46.26
C PHE A 10 17.31 -39.51 -45.52
N HIS A 11 18.05 -38.42 -45.79
CA HIS A 11 19.34 -38.19 -45.17
C HIS A 11 19.15 -37.92 -43.68
N LYS A 12 19.86 -38.65 -42.81
CA LYS A 12 19.78 -38.51 -41.34
C LYS A 12 19.95 -37.05 -40.88
N THR A 13 20.75 -36.28 -41.60
CA THR A 13 20.95 -34.84 -41.39
C THR A 13 19.68 -34.02 -41.54
N VAL A 14 18.82 -34.34 -42.51
CA VAL A 14 17.55 -33.62 -42.75
C VAL A 14 16.52 -33.94 -41.66
N LEU A 15 16.48 -35.20 -41.20
CA LEU A 15 15.61 -35.62 -40.11
C LEU A 15 16.02 -34.98 -38.76
N VAL A 16 17.33 -34.88 -38.50
CA VAL A 16 17.86 -34.23 -37.29
C VAL A 16 17.60 -32.73 -37.31
N SER A 17 17.73 -32.05 -38.46
CA SER A 17 17.37 -30.63 -38.58
C SER A 17 15.89 -30.37 -38.39
N PHE A 18 15.01 -31.25 -38.90
CA PHE A 18 13.57 -31.11 -38.73
C PHE A 18 13.13 -31.36 -37.26
N ILE A 19 13.72 -32.36 -36.60
CA ILE A 19 13.51 -32.61 -35.16
C ILE A 19 14.05 -31.44 -34.33
N GLY A 20 15.20 -30.86 -34.68
CA GLY A 20 15.74 -29.67 -34.04
C GLY A 20 14.85 -28.43 -34.18
N LEU A 21 14.20 -28.26 -35.35
CA LEU A 21 13.23 -27.18 -35.59
C LEU A 21 11.91 -27.39 -34.85
N CYS A 22 11.49 -28.64 -34.65
CA CYS A 22 10.28 -28.97 -33.88
C CYS A 22 10.49 -29.01 -32.36
N LEU A 23 11.74 -29.06 -31.88
CA LEU A 23 12.11 -29.07 -30.46
C LEU A 23 12.71 -27.74 -29.98
N SER A 24 12.93 -26.76 -30.87
CA SER A 24 13.32 -25.42 -30.45
C SER A 24 12.17 -24.81 -29.65
N GLN A 25 12.41 -24.58 -28.36
CA GLN A 25 11.48 -23.83 -27.51
C GLN A 25 11.22 -22.47 -28.16
N SER A 26 9.95 -22.08 -28.24
CA SER A 26 9.54 -20.73 -28.63
C SER A 26 10.19 -19.75 -27.66
N CYS A 27 11.30 -19.14 -28.06
CA CYS A 27 11.78 -17.94 -27.39
C CYS A 27 10.80 -16.83 -27.79
N PHE A 28 10.00 -16.36 -26.84
CA PHE A 28 9.24 -15.13 -27.01
C PHE A 28 10.25 -13.97 -27.00
N ALA A 29 10.85 -13.72 -28.15
CA ALA A 29 11.49 -12.46 -28.44
C ALA A 29 10.39 -11.44 -28.74
N LEU A 30 10.50 -10.24 -28.15
CA LEU A 30 9.65 -9.10 -28.46
C LEU A 30 9.74 -8.82 -29.96
N GLU A 31 8.68 -9.14 -30.70
CA GLU A 31 8.56 -8.79 -32.12
C GLU A 31 8.11 -7.32 -32.22
N GLU A 32 8.86 -6.51 -32.95
CA GLU A 32 8.51 -5.10 -33.18
C GLU A 32 7.25 -5.03 -34.05
N MET A 33 6.12 -4.66 -33.44
CA MET A 33 4.90 -4.35 -34.18
C MET A 33 5.01 -2.94 -34.79
N SER A 34 4.77 -2.83 -36.09
CA SER A 34 4.72 -1.55 -36.79
C SER A 34 3.62 -0.65 -36.21
N ASP A 35 3.87 0.66 -36.14
CA ASP A 35 2.94 1.69 -35.61
C ASP A 35 1.51 1.59 -36.19
N GLU A 36 1.40 1.20 -37.46
CA GLU A 36 0.13 1.05 -38.18
C GLU A 36 -0.71 -0.15 -37.69
N LYS A 37 -0.08 -1.15 -37.03
CA LYS A 37 -0.74 -2.28 -36.37
C LYS A 37 -1.14 -1.95 -34.92
N LEU A 38 -0.37 -1.09 -34.24
CA LEU A 38 -0.64 -0.59 -32.88
C LEU A 38 -1.82 0.41 -32.87
N SER A 39 -2.03 1.13 -33.98
CA SER A 39 -3.18 2.02 -34.20
C SER A 39 -4.52 1.28 -34.22
N ASP A 40 -4.54 0.05 -34.74
CA ASP A 40 -5.77 -0.74 -34.94
C ASP A 40 -6.10 -1.65 -33.74
N THR A 41 -5.16 -1.86 -32.81
CA THR A 41 -5.35 -2.68 -31.61
C THR A 41 -5.73 -1.84 -30.39
N THR A 42 -6.99 -1.38 -30.34
CA THR A 42 -7.57 -0.89 -29.08
C THR A 42 -7.66 -2.03 -28.07
N GLY A 43 -6.92 -1.98 -26.96
CA GLY A 43 -7.02 -2.93 -25.85
C GLY A 43 -5.80 -3.84 -25.63
N GLU A 44 -4.73 -3.68 -26.40
CA GLU A 44 -3.45 -4.33 -26.09
C GLU A 44 -2.81 -3.70 -24.84
N GLY A 45 -2.27 -4.57 -24.00
CA GLY A 45 -1.71 -4.22 -22.70
C GLY A 45 -0.46 -5.01 -22.42
N ILE A 46 0.37 -4.50 -21.53
CA ILE A 46 1.52 -5.21 -21.00
C ILE A 46 1.04 -6.02 -19.80
N ALA A 47 1.19 -7.34 -19.88
CA ALA A 47 1.06 -8.23 -18.73
C ALA A 47 2.43 -8.39 -18.07
N LEU A 48 2.51 -8.15 -16.76
CA LEU A 48 3.73 -8.30 -15.97
C LEU A 48 3.53 -9.42 -14.95
N LEU A 49 4.51 -10.31 -14.85
CA LEU A 49 4.52 -11.39 -13.85
C LEU A 49 5.86 -11.38 -13.10
N PRO A 50 5.98 -10.58 -12.04
CA PRO A 50 7.19 -10.58 -11.22
C PRO A 50 7.40 -11.95 -10.58
N ARG A 51 8.60 -12.52 -10.75
CA ARG A 51 9.01 -13.81 -10.18
C ARG A 51 10.35 -13.71 -9.51
N ASP A 52 10.50 -14.48 -8.43
CA ASP A 52 11.67 -14.51 -7.55
C ASP A 52 12.17 -13.10 -7.20
N THR A 53 11.23 -12.19 -6.97
CA THR A 53 11.51 -10.75 -6.87
C THR A 53 11.44 -10.28 -5.43
N TYR A 54 12.28 -9.32 -5.10
CA TYR A 54 12.20 -8.53 -3.88
C TYR A 54 12.80 -7.16 -4.21
N MET A 55 12.38 -6.13 -3.49
CA MET A 55 12.84 -4.77 -3.70
C MET A 55 13.51 -4.29 -2.43
N VAL A 56 14.67 -3.64 -2.58
CA VAL A 56 15.37 -2.95 -1.52
C VAL A 56 15.84 -1.62 -2.06
N PHE A 57 15.51 -0.56 -1.37
CA PHE A 57 15.93 0.78 -1.73
C PHE A 57 17.28 1.09 -1.09
N GLN A 58 18.30 1.14 -1.93
CA GLN A 58 19.69 1.41 -1.55
C GLN A 58 20.22 2.65 -2.27
N GLY A 59 21.30 3.20 -1.74
CA GLY A 59 21.99 4.32 -2.40
C GLY A 59 22.60 3.88 -3.74
N ALA A 60 22.89 4.85 -4.60
CA ALA A 60 23.61 4.59 -5.84
C ALA A 60 24.98 3.92 -5.54
N GLY A 61 25.31 2.88 -6.27
CA GLY A 61 26.53 2.11 -6.05
C GLY A 61 26.78 1.07 -7.13
N VAL A 62 27.82 0.27 -6.93
CA VAL A 62 28.13 -0.86 -7.81
C VAL A 62 27.06 -1.94 -7.70
N ASN A 63 26.90 -2.75 -8.75
CA ASN A 63 26.07 -3.96 -8.68
C ASN A 63 26.59 -4.89 -7.57
N GLN A 64 25.67 -5.39 -6.75
CA GLN A 64 25.98 -6.22 -5.58
C GLN A 64 25.54 -7.66 -5.79
N THR A 65 26.15 -8.59 -5.06
CA THR A 65 25.62 -9.94 -4.96
C THR A 65 24.31 -9.94 -4.19
N GLN A 66 23.42 -10.90 -4.49
CA GLN A 66 22.16 -11.10 -3.76
C GLN A 66 22.37 -11.19 -2.24
N ASP A 67 23.38 -11.95 -1.79
CA ASP A 67 23.69 -12.07 -0.36
C ASP A 67 24.07 -10.73 0.27
N THR A 68 24.79 -9.86 -0.45
CA THR A 68 25.14 -8.53 0.03
C THR A 68 23.89 -7.67 0.19
N VAL A 69 22.98 -7.67 -0.79
CA VAL A 69 21.71 -6.92 -0.72
C VAL A 69 20.87 -7.38 0.48
N LEU A 70 20.83 -8.70 0.74
CA LEU A 70 20.02 -9.29 1.81
C LEU A 70 20.59 -9.03 3.20
N THR A 71 21.92 -8.99 3.35
CA THR A 71 22.58 -8.99 4.68
C THR A 71 23.22 -7.65 5.06
N ASN A 72 23.68 -6.86 4.09
CA ASN A 72 24.44 -5.64 4.38
C ASN A 72 23.56 -4.39 4.45
N ARG A 73 23.17 -4.03 5.68
CA ARG A 73 22.38 -2.82 6.00
C ARG A 73 23.16 -1.51 5.94
N SER A 74 24.48 -1.52 5.78
CA SER A 74 25.29 -0.29 5.68
C SER A 74 25.11 0.44 4.33
N LEU A 75 24.47 -0.24 3.37
CA LEU A 75 24.25 0.25 2.01
C LEU A 75 22.83 0.84 1.83
N ASP A 76 22.05 0.89 2.91
CA ASP A 76 20.68 1.42 2.96
C ASP A 76 20.65 2.96 3.02
N THR A 77 21.54 3.60 2.29
CA THR A 77 21.64 5.06 2.22
C THR A 77 20.71 5.66 1.15
N GLY A 78 19.84 4.84 0.56
CA GLY A 78 18.79 5.29 -0.36
C GLY A 78 17.61 5.84 0.44
N TYR A 79 17.17 7.06 0.09
CA TYR A 79 16.10 7.75 0.80
C TYR A 79 15.21 8.56 -0.13
N ILE A 80 13.98 8.77 0.31
CA ILE A 80 13.06 9.77 -0.21
C ILE A 80 13.12 10.95 0.75
N TYR A 81 13.43 12.14 0.22
CA TYR A 81 13.58 13.36 0.99
C TYR A 81 12.43 14.32 0.70
N TYR A 82 11.61 14.58 1.71
CA TYR A 82 10.51 15.53 1.63
C TYR A 82 10.98 16.87 2.18
N VAL A 83 11.31 17.79 1.26
CA VAL A 83 11.86 19.10 1.60
C VAL A 83 10.74 20.13 1.70
N PRO A 84 10.57 20.80 2.85
CA PRO A 84 9.65 21.92 2.96
C PRO A 84 10.23 23.15 2.23
N VAL A 85 9.48 23.69 1.26
CA VAL A 85 9.89 24.88 0.49
C VAL A 85 9.27 26.18 1.03
N GLY A 86 9.81 27.33 0.60
CA GLY A 86 9.35 28.68 0.97
C GLY A 86 9.98 29.24 2.25
N PRO A 87 9.77 30.52 2.60
CA PRO A 87 10.11 31.07 3.92
C PRO A 87 9.06 30.65 4.98
N LEU A 88 9.29 30.96 6.26
CA LEU A 88 8.19 31.05 7.23
C LEU A 88 7.52 32.42 7.13
N SER A 89 6.20 32.45 7.29
CA SER A 89 5.48 33.72 7.46
C SER A 89 5.74 34.32 8.84
N SER A 90 5.60 35.63 8.97
CA SER A 90 5.66 36.31 10.27
C SER A 90 4.56 35.83 11.23
N ILE A 91 3.37 35.48 10.70
CA ILE A 91 2.23 34.98 11.47
C ILE A 91 2.58 33.69 12.23
N VAL A 92 3.35 32.80 11.61
CA VAL A 92 3.74 31.52 12.24
C VAL A 92 4.90 31.73 13.22
N GLN A 93 5.73 32.74 13.00
CA GLN A 93 6.87 33.07 13.86
C GLN A 93 6.48 33.89 15.09
N ASP A 94 5.39 34.64 15.02
CA ASP A 94 4.77 35.36 16.15
C ASP A 94 3.94 34.38 17.00
N THR A 95 4.66 33.57 17.78
CA THR A 95 4.08 32.50 18.61
C THR A 95 3.31 33.02 19.80
N ASN A 96 3.65 34.21 20.30
CA ASN A 96 2.96 34.85 21.42
C ASN A 96 1.78 35.75 20.97
N LYS A 97 1.67 36.03 19.67
CA LYS A 97 0.60 36.78 18.99
C LYS A 97 0.53 38.26 19.37
N ASP A 98 1.68 38.89 19.62
CA ASP A 98 1.78 40.31 19.93
C ASP A 98 1.93 41.21 18.68
N GLY A 99 2.05 40.60 17.50
CA GLY A 99 2.24 41.27 16.22
C GLY A 99 3.70 41.55 15.87
N VAL A 100 4.67 41.09 16.67
CA VAL A 100 6.09 41.38 16.53
C VAL A 100 6.94 40.12 16.71
N VAL A 101 7.57 39.65 15.64
CA VAL A 101 8.51 38.50 15.72
C VAL A 101 9.81 38.93 16.40
N ASN A 102 10.07 38.44 17.62
CA ASN A 102 11.24 38.83 18.40
C ASN A 102 11.71 37.75 19.41
N ALA A 103 12.64 38.08 20.30
CA ALA A 103 13.21 37.13 21.27
C ALA A 103 12.21 36.60 22.31
N SER A 104 11.02 37.22 22.46
CA SER A 104 9.90 36.74 23.27
C SER A 104 9.08 35.64 22.57
N ASP A 105 9.39 35.31 21.31
CA ASP A 105 8.80 34.19 20.60
C ASP A 105 9.58 32.89 20.78
N HIS A 106 8.86 31.78 20.69
CA HIS A 106 9.47 30.47 20.51
C HIS A 106 9.92 30.28 19.06
N SER A 107 11.04 29.58 18.88
CA SER A 107 11.52 29.22 17.55
C SER A 107 10.55 28.27 16.86
N VAL A 108 10.27 28.56 15.60
CA VAL A 108 9.51 27.67 14.72
C VAL A 108 10.43 27.21 13.60
N GLY A 109 10.56 25.89 13.44
CA GLY A 109 11.33 25.28 12.37
C GLY A 109 10.43 24.60 11.35
N LYS A 110 11.03 24.24 10.22
CA LYS A 110 10.37 23.45 9.18
C LYS A 110 10.66 21.97 9.37
N ALA A 111 9.70 21.10 9.08
CA ALA A 111 9.89 19.67 9.19
C ALA A 111 10.59 19.11 7.95
N ASP A 112 11.81 18.60 8.12
CA ASP A 112 12.54 17.83 7.11
C ASP A 112 12.26 16.35 7.34
N LEU A 113 11.68 15.66 6.35
CA LEU A 113 11.34 14.24 6.48
C LEU A 113 12.17 13.39 5.53
N TYR A 114 12.74 12.31 6.05
CA TYR A 114 13.46 11.31 5.30
C TYR A 114 12.78 9.95 5.49
N LEU A 115 12.53 9.25 4.38
CA LEU A 115 12.04 7.87 4.38
C LEU A 115 13.08 6.99 3.70
N TYR A 116 13.62 6.00 4.40
CA TYR A 116 14.77 5.21 3.95
C TYR A 116 14.65 3.74 4.36
N GLY A 117 15.55 2.90 3.84
CA GLY A 117 15.54 1.46 4.10
C GLY A 117 14.27 0.77 3.61
N LEU A 118 13.58 1.35 2.62
CA LEU A 118 12.38 0.79 2.00
C LEU A 118 12.69 -0.59 1.44
N ALA A 119 11.91 -1.60 1.83
CA ALA A 119 12.00 -2.92 1.26
C ALA A 119 10.63 -3.56 1.12
N LEU A 120 10.42 -4.28 0.01
CA LEU A 120 9.22 -5.04 -0.29
C LEU A 120 9.63 -6.47 -0.63
N SER A 121 9.09 -7.44 0.10
CA SER A 121 9.46 -8.84 -0.03
C SER A 121 8.27 -9.75 0.28
N LYS A 122 8.43 -11.07 0.21
CA LYS A 122 7.51 -11.96 0.91
C LYS A 122 7.74 -11.88 2.42
N ASN A 123 6.73 -12.26 3.20
CA ASN A 123 6.84 -12.43 4.64
C ASN A 123 7.01 -13.93 4.99
N ALA A 124 8.25 -14.37 5.17
CA ALA A 124 8.55 -15.77 5.47
C ALA A 124 8.72 -16.05 6.97
N SER A 125 9.38 -15.17 7.73
CA SER A 125 9.67 -15.41 9.16
C SER A 125 8.64 -14.85 10.14
N ASN A 126 7.74 -13.98 9.70
CA ASN A 126 6.85 -13.19 10.57
C ASN A 126 7.60 -12.29 11.57
N ASN A 127 8.90 -12.08 11.40
CA ASN A 127 9.66 -11.20 12.27
C ASN A 127 9.32 -9.73 11.97
N ALA A 128 8.65 -9.06 12.91
CA ALA A 128 8.24 -7.65 12.83
C ALA A 128 9.37 -6.65 13.19
N ASN A 129 10.62 -7.11 13.29
CA ASN A 129 11.79 -6.29 13.61
C ASN A 129 12.81 -6.25 12.46
N LEU A 130 12.70 -7.17 11.50
CA LEU A 130 13.62 -7.29 10.37
C LEU A 130 13.05 -6.64 9.11
N ARG A 131 13.94 -5.99 8.34
CA ARG A 131 13.60 -5.37 7.05
C ARG A 131 13.01 -6.37 6.06
N LEU A 132 13.66 -7.51 5.94
CA LEU A 132 13.35 -8.60 5.01
C LEU A 132 13.94 -9.90 5.56
N ASP A 133 13.51 -11.03 5.00
CA ASP A 133 14.04 -12.34 5.37
C ASP A 133 15.38 -12.61 4.70
N ALA A 134 16.46 -12.65 5.49
CA ALA A 134 17.82 -12.78 4.99
C ALA A 134 18.17 -14.21 4.55
N GLY A 135 19.23 -14.31 3.73
CA GLY A 135 19.77 -15.57 3.23
C GLY A 135 19.05 -16.13 2.00
N SER A 136 19.53 -17.28 1.53
CA SER A 136 19.05 -17.93 0.31
C SER A 136 18.90 -19.43 0.55
N THR A 137 17.87 -20.02 -0.06
CA THR A 137 17.63 -21.47 -0.07
C THR A 137 17.62 -21.93 -1.53
N ASN A 138 18.49 -22.88 -1.89
CA ASN A 138 18.62 -23.39 -3.26
C ASN A 138 18.84 -22.29 -4.32
N GLY A 139 19.56 -21.22 -3.98
CA GLY A 139 19.84 -20.11 -4.90
C GLY A 139 18.72 -19.07 -5.02
N VAL A 140 17.64 -19.18 -4.25
CA VAL A 140 16.55 -18.21 -4.20
C VAL A 140 16.55 -17.50 -2.85
N ALA A 141 16.50 -16.16 -2.86
CA ALA A 141 16.43 -15.38 -1.62
C ALA A 141 15.22 -15.80 -0.78
N ASN A 142 15.41 -15.90 0.53
CA ASN A 142 14.30 -16.10 1.46
C ASN A 142 13.33 -14.92 1.46
N ALA A 143 13.76 -13.74 1.01
CA ALA A 143 12.91 -12.57 0.78
C ALA A 143 12.17 -12.58 -0.58
N ALA A 144 12.55 -13.43 -1.53
CA ALA A 144 11.97 -13.41 -2.86
C ALA A 144 10.49 -13.85 -2.85
N ILE A 145 9.63 -12.99 -3.38
CA ILE A 145 8.27 -13.30 -3.80
C ILE A 145 8.37 -14.23 -4.99
N LYS A 146 7.98 -15.50 -4.80
CA LYS A 146 8.14 -16.53 -5.84
C LYS A 146 7.39 -16.16 -7.12
N SER A 147 6.16 -15.70 -6.98
CA SER A 147 5.34 -15.17 -8.07
C SER A 147 4.36 -14.15 -7.52
N TRP A 148 4.24 -13.00 -8.19
CA TRP A 148 3.20 -12.02 -7.88
C TRP A 148 2.11 -12.06 -8.95
N GLY A 149 1.15 -12.96 -8.72
CA GLY A 149 0.11 -13.32 -9.69
C GLY A 149 0.46 -14.60 -10.46
N THR A 150 -0.31 -14.87 -11.51
CA THR A 150 -0.16 -16.02 -12.39
C THR A 150 -0.25 -15.61 -13.86
N ALA A 151 -0.05 -16.54 -14.79
CA ALA A 151 -0.21 -16.25 -16.22
C ALA A 151 -1.64 -15.86 -16.61
N THR A 152 -2.64 -16.36 -15.88
CA THR A 152 -4.08 -16.05 -16.10
C THR A 152 -4.55 -14.88 -15.24
N ASN A 153 -3.78 -14.49 -14.22
CA ASN A 153 -4.03 -13.36 -13.34
C ASN A 153 -2.73 -12.55 -13.10
N PRO A 154 -2.18 -11.89 -14.14
CA PRO A 154 -0.95 -11.11 -14.03
C PRO A 154 -1.23 -9.68 -13.55
N TRP A 155 -0.17 -8.91 -13.34
CA TRP A 155 -0.29 -7.45 -13.35
C TRP A 155 -0.61 -6.97 -14.76
N ILE A 156 -1.46 -5.97 -14.89
CA ILE A 156 -1.91 -5.46 -16.19
C ILE A 156 -1.63 -3.95 -16.26
N PHE A 157 -0.97 -3.53 -17.32
CA PHE A 157 -0.84 -2.13 -17.71
C PHE A 157 -1.43 -1.97 -19.11
N ASN A 158 -2.57 -1.30 -19.23
CA ASN A 158 -3.25 -1.18 -20.53
C ASN A 158 -4.06 0.10 -20.68
N VAL A 159 -4.50 0.34 -21.91
CA VAL A 159 -5.47 1.40 -22.21
C VAL A 159 -6.80 0.74 -22.55
N LYS A 160 -7.86 1.19 -21.90
CA LYS A 160 -9.24 0.73 -22.17
C LYS A 160 -10.15 1.92 -22.41
N THR A 161 -11.27 1.68 -23.08
CA THR A 161 -12.32 2.68 -23.29
C THR A 161 -13.64 2.14 -22.77
N ASP A 162 -14.19 2.82 -21.75
CA ASP A 162 -15.55 2.54 -21.28
C ASP A 162 -16.52 3.46 -22.05
N LEU A 163 -17.57 2.86 -22.60
CA LEU A 163 -18.64 3.58 -23.31
C LEU A 163 -19.75 3.98 -22.35
N ASN A 164 -20.52 5.01 -22.72
CA ASN A 164 -21.70 5.47 -21.98
C ASN A 164 -21.41 5.84 -20.52
N VAL A 165 -20.21 6.35 -20.25
CA VAL A 165 -19.86 6.93 -18.95
C VAL A 165 -20.66 8.22 -18.79
N PRO A 166 -21.43 8.37 -17.70
CA PRO A 166 -22.17 9.61 -17.45
C PRO A 166 -21.23 10.82 -17.35
N ASP A 167 -21.62 11.92 -17.99
CA ASP A 167 -20.94 13.21 -17.82
C ASP A 167 -21.41 13.90 -16.52
N PHE A 168 -20.85 15.08 -16.21
CA PHE A 168 -21.30 15.89 -15.08
C PHE A 168 -22.66 16.57 -15.35
N GLY A 169 -23.06 16.71 -16.61
CA GLY A 169 -24.29 17.38 -17.07
C GLY A 169 -25.49 16.44 -17.14
N ALA A 170 -26.13 16.32 -18.31
CA ALA A 170 -27.24 15.39 -18.56
C ALA A 170 -26.88 14.27 -19.55
N GLY A 171 -25.66 14.30 -20.12
CA GLY A 171 -25.21 13.39 -21.16
C GLY A 171 -24.41 12.19 -20.66
N ALA A 172 -23.81 11.50 -21.62
CA ALA A 172 -22.85 10.43 -21.43
C ALA A 172 -21.86 10.43 -22.61
N GLY A 173 -20.67 9.88 -22.40
CA GLY A 173 -19.62 9.80 -23.41
C GLY A 173 -18.73 8.58 -23.23
N SER A 174 -17.72 8.48 -24.07
CA SER A 174 -16.68 7.46 -23.94
C SER A 174 -15.52 8.02 -23.12
N VAL A 175 -14.99 7.23 -22.18
CA VAL A 175 -13.79 7.59 -21.41
C VAL A 175 -12.72 6.56 -21.70
N THR A 176 -11.65 7.01 -22.35
CA THR A 176 -10.41 6.25 -22.49
C THR A 176 -9.52 6.52 -21.28
N TYR A 177 -8.98 5.46 -20.68
CA TYR A 177 -8.15 5.55 -19.49
C TYR A 177 -6.92 4.65 -19.58
N LEU A 178 -5.81 5.14 -19.03
CA LEU A 178 -4.63 4.35 -18.72
C LEU A 178 -4.88 3.61 -17.41
N ASN A 179 -4.79 2.29 -17.43
CA ASN A 179 -5.07 1.41 -16.30
C ASN A 179 -3.79 0.70 -15.85
N PHE A 180 -3.57 0.69 -14.54
CA PHE A 180 -2.60 -0.16 -13.88
C PHE A 180 -3.30 -0.99 -12.81
N GLU A 181 -3.26 -2.31 -12.96
CA GLU A 181 -4.05 -3.26 -12.19
C GLU A 181 -3.15 -4.35 -11.64
N ALA A 182 -3.22 -4.56 -10.33
CA ALA A 182 -2.62 -5.72 -9.68
C ALA A 182 -3.42 -6.99 -10.02
N PRO A 183 -2.84 -8.19 -9.90
CA PRO A 183 -3.59 -9.44 -9.98
C PRO A 183 -4.87 -9.35 -9.16
N LEU A 184 -6.00 -9.82 -9.71
CA LEU A 184 -7.26 -9.86 -8.99
C LEU A 184 -7.13 -10.69 -7.72
N TYR A 185 -7.93 -10.35 -6.71
CA TYR A 185 -7.95 -11.08 -5.44
C TYR A 185 -8.78 -12.36 -5.59
N GLU A 186 -8.19 -13.51 -5.30
CA GLU A 186 -8.88 -14.80 -5.34
C GLU A 186 -9.97 -14.88 -4.26
N ASN A 187 -11.11 -15.49 -4.59
CA ASN A 187 -12.19 -15.74 -3.64
C ASN A 187 -11.80 -16.87 -2.67
N LEU A 188 -11.06 -16.50 -1.62
CA LEU A 188 -10.56 -17.44 -0.61
C LEU A 188 -11.57 -17.76 0.48
N TYR A 189 -12.62 -16.96 0.65
CA TYR A 189 -13.51 -17.06 1.81
C TYR A 189 -14.88 -17.58 1.42
N SER A 190 -15.35 -18.59 2.16
CA SER A 190 -16.73 -19.07 2.11
C SER A 190 -17.36 -18.97 3.49
N PHE A 191 -18.67 -18.75 3.51
CA PHE A 191 -19.45 -18.64 4.74
C PHE A 191 -20.31 -19.88 4.92
N ALA A 192 -20.38 -20.39 6.15
CA ALA A 192 -21.33 -21.44 6.49
C ALA A 192 -22.78 -20.91 6.43
N ALA A 193 -23.75 -21.82 6.61
CA ALA A 193 -25.17 -21.48 6.59
C ALA A 193 -25.57 -20.43 7.65
N ASP A 194 -24.79 -20.31 8.73
CA ASP A 194 -24.97 -19.30 9.78
C ASP A 194 -24.55 -17.88 9.36
N LYS A 195 -23.97 -17.71 8.16
CA LYS A 195 -23.45 -16.46 7.59
C LYS A 195 -22.34 -15.77 8.41
N LYS A 196 -21.84 -16.45 9.45
CA LYS A 196 -20.86 -15.94 10.41
C LYS A 196 -19.56 -16.73 10.38
N THR A 197 -19.65 -18.06 10.28
CA THR A 197 -18.49 -18.93 10.31
C THR A 197 -17.76 -18.88 8.97
N VAL A 198 -16.56 -18.31 8.96
CA VAL A 198 -15.71 -18.18 7.77
C VAL A 198 -14.79 -19.40 7.64
N THR A 199 -14.75 -19.95 6.43
CA THR A 199 -13.75 -20.94 6.02
C THR A 199 -12.85 -20.33 4.96
N THR A 200 -11.54 -20.36 5.21
CA THR A 200 -10.52 -19.99 4.23
C THR A 200 -10.15 -21.22 3.42
N SER A 201 -10.37 -21.15 2.12
CA SER A 201 -9.98 -22.17 1.15
C SER A 201 -8.49 -22.05 0.83
N ALA A 202 -7.88 -23.15 0.40
CA ALA A 202 -6.59 -23.09 -0.26
C ALA A 202 -6.68 -22.29 -1.57
N PHE A 203 -5.56 -21.72 -2.01
CA PHE A 203 -5.45 -21.13 -3.35
C PHE A 203 -5.69 -22.20 -4.41
N VAL A 204 -6.60 -21.94 -5.34
CA VAL A 204 -6.93 -22.85 -6.45
C VAL A 204 -6.59 -22.20 -7.78
N ASN A 205 -6.83 -20.90 -7.91
CA ASN A 205 -6.61 -20.14 -9.12
C ASN A 205 -5.21 -19.47 -9.13
N ASP A 206 -4.72 -19.04 -7.97
CA ASP A 206 -3.39 -18.44 -7.81
C ASP A 206 -2.34 -19.43 -7.26
N VAL A 207 -2.43 -20.72 -7.58
CA VAL A 207 -1.43 -21.72 -7.15
C VAL A 207 -0.02 -21.30 -7.63
N GLY A 208 0.92 -21.23 -6.69
CA GLY A 208 2.28 -20.72 -6.90
C GLY A 208 2.44 -19.19 -6.77
N GLY A 209 1.34 -18.45 -6.64
CA GLY A 209 1.28 -17.00 -6.39
C GLY A 209 0.89 -16.62 -4.96
N GLU A 210 0.92 -17.57 -4.02
CA GLU A 210 0.43 -17.40 -2.66
C GLU A 210 1.23 -16.34 -1.88
N ASP A 211 2.52 -16.17 -2.19
CA ASP A 211 3.40 -15.16 -1.59
C ASP A 211 2.82 -13.73 -1.77
N ALA A 212 2.05 -13.47 -2.84
CA ALA A 212 1.43 -12.17 -3.14
C ALA A 212 0.37 -11.73 -2.11
N TYR A 213 -0.15 -12.68 -1.32
CA TYR A 213 -1.14 -12.45 -0.27
C TYR A 213 -0.48 -12.32 1.12
N ASN A 214 0.84 -12.51 1.22
CA ASN A 214 1.60 -12.49 2.46
C ASN A 214 2.95 -11.76 2.25
N LEU A 215 2.86 -10.48 1.91
CA LEU A 215 4.01 -9.61 1.67
C LEU A 215 4.53 -8.97 2.96
N LYS A 216 5.77 -8.50 2.90
CA LYS A 216 6.42 -7.69 3.92
C LYS A 216 6.86 -6.36 3.34
N LEU A 217 6.54 -5.28 4.03
CA LEU A 217 7.03 -3.93 3.77
C LEU A 217 7.79 -3.46 5.00
N ALA A 218 8.99 -2.94 4.79
CA ALA A 218 9.80 -2.36 5.85
C ALA A 218 10.30 -0.99 5.45
N PHE A 219 10.35 -0.09 6.42
CA PHE A 219 10.88 1.26 6.23
C PHE A 219 11.34 1.87 7.55
N TRP A 220 12.18 2.90 7.42
CA TRP A 220 12.58 3.78 8.50
C TRP A 220 12.24 5.21 8.09
N ALA A 221 11.87 6.04 9.05
CA ALA A 221 11.68 7.45 8.79
C ALA A 221 12.29 8.31 9.90
N ASP A 222 12.88 9.43 9.48
CA ASP A 222 13.35 10.49 10.36
C ASP A 222 12.62 11.78 10.02
N GLY A 223 12.06 12.44 11.02
CA GLY A 223 11.55 13.80 10.93
C GLY A 223 12.40 14.72 11.81
N PHE A 224 13.04 15.71 11.20
CA PHE A 224 13.86 16.71 11.89
C PHE A 224 13.18 18.08 11.85
N VAL A 225 13.38 18.89 12.89
CA VAL A 225 13.05 20.31 12.85
C VAL A 225 14.28 21.08 12.39
N ARG A 226 14.16 21.70 11.21
CA ARG A 226 15.22 22.48 10.56
C ARG A 226 15.27 23.91 11.06
N ASP A 227 16.47 24.37 11.41
CA ASP A 227 16.82 25.77 11.62
C ASP A 227 16.98 26.46 10.26
N GLN A 228 16.11 27.45 10.00
CA GLN A 228 16.03 28.13 8.71
C GLN A 228 17.14 29.15 8.50
N SER A 229 17.83 29.54 9.57
CA SER A 229 19.01 30.38 9.47
C SER A 229 20.23 29.62 8.94
N LYS A 230 20.15 28.28 8.87
CA LYS A 230 21.25 27.42 8.49
C LYS A 230 21.10 26.92 7.06
N ALA A 231 22.22 26.96 6.34
CA ALA A 231 22.31 26.36 5.01
C ALA A 231 22.19 24.83 5.10
N ASP A 232 21.85 24.20 3.98
CA ASP A 232 21.86 22.75 3.89
C ASP A 232 23.26 22.19 4.18
N LYS A 233 23.29 21.13 5.00
CA LYS A 233 24.51 20.45 5.51
C LYS A 233 25.31 21.26 6.54
N ASP A 234 24.78 22.38 7.04
CA ASP A 234 25.39 23.03 8.20
C ASP A 234 25.33 22.07 9.41
N PRO A 235 26.42 21.94 10.21
CA PRO A 235 26.44 21.05 11.38
C PRO A 235 25.34 21.33 12.42
N ASN A 236 24.78 22.54 12.43
CA ASN A 236 23.73 22.97 13.35
C ASN A 236 22.34 23.06 12.70
N GLN A 237 22.16 22.60 11.46
CA GLN A 237 20.89 22.74 10.74
C GLN A 237 19.68 22.09 11.44
N PHE A 238 19.89 21.14 12.36
CA PHE A 238 18.84 20.47 13.14
C PHE A 238 18.90 20.75 14.65
N ASN A 239 19.72 21.74 15.06
CA ASN A 239 19.93 22.15 16.45
C ASN A 239 19.10 23.39 16.79
N LEU A 240 17.88 23.53 16.26
CA LEU A 240 17.03 24.68 16.53
C LEU A 240 16.73 24.79 18.04
N GLY A 241 17.06 25.94 18.63
CA GLY A 241 16.82 26.22 20.04
C GLY A 241 15.36 26.53 20.34
N GLU A 242 15.03 26.71 21.62
CA GLU A 242 13.66 26.96 22.07
C GLU A 242 13.18 28.40 21.78
N GLY A 243 14.05 29.39 21.99
CA GLY A 243 13.72 30.80 21.73
C GLY A 243 14.01 31.18 20.28
N PHE A 244 13.34 32.23 19.78
CA PHE A 244 13.50 32.71 18.41
C PHE A 244 14.97 32.93 18.02
N SER A 245 15.36 32.38 16.86
CA SER A 245 16.71 32.51 16.29
C SER A 245 17.86 32.01 17.20
N THR A 246 17.58 31.05 18.09
CA THR A 246 18.59 30.42 18.95
C THR A 246 19.01 29.04 18.43
N THR A 247 20.22 28.59 18.79
CA THR A 247 20.74 27.24 18.50
C THR A 247 20.99 26.51 19.82
N ALA A 248 20.53 25.26 19.94
CA ALA A 248 20.74 24.39 21.10
C ALA A 248 21.65 23.21 20.75
N THR A 249 22.93 23.31 21.08
CA THR A 249 23.91 22.23 20.87
C THR A 249 23.55 21.01 21.73
N GLY A 250 23.39 19.84 21.10
CA GLY A 250 23.09 18.58 21.79
C GLY A 250 21.60 18.21 21.90
N ARG A 251 20.71 19.02 21.31
CA ARG A 251 19.28 18.70 21.16
C ARG A 251 18.96 18.52 19.68
N ALA A 252 18.77 17.28 19.22
CA ALA A 252 18.11 17.04 17.95
C ALA A 252 16.60 17.05 18.18
N ASN A 253 15.90 18.02 17.60
CA ASN A 253 14.44 17.97 17.53
C ASN A 253 14.05 16.96 16.45
N ARG A 254 14.11 15.67 16.81
CA ARG A 254 13.93 14.54 15.91
C ARG A 254 12.82 13.61 16.41
N ILE A 255 12.00 13.14 15.48
CA ILE A 255 11.27 11.88 15.63
C ILE A 255 11.88 10.87 14.67
N ARG A 256 12.09 9.65 15.15
CA ARG A 256 12.64 8.55 14.36
C ARG A 256 11.78 7.32 14.58
N LEU A 257 11.51 6.59 13.50
CA LEU A 257 10.68 5.39 13.56
C LEU A 257 11.16 4.27 12.64
N GLN A 258 10.81 3.05 13.01
CA GLN A 258 10.82 1.86 12.17
C GLN A 258 9.39 1.40 11.94
N GLY A 259 9.00 1.24 10.68
CA GLY A 259 7.74 0.65 10.26
C GLY A 259 7.97 -0.73 9.62
N ILE A 260 7.33 -1.77 10.13
CA ILE A 260 7.33 -3.13 9.54
C ILE A 260 5.90 -3.63 9.40
N PHE A 261 5.45 -3.89 8.17
CA PHE A 261 4.14 -4.42 7.86
C PHE A 261 4.28 -5.84 7.31
N ASN A 262 3.93 -6.83 8.12
CA ASN A 262 3.91 -8.24 7.77
C ASN A 262 2.53 -8.69 7.31
N GLY A 263 2.52 -9.57 6.31
CA GLY A 263 1.36 -10.31 5.85
C GLY A 263 0.28 -9.38 5.32
N PHE A 264 0.63 -8.51 4.36
CA PHE A 264 -0.37 -7.79 3.58
C PHE A 264 -0.33 -8.24 2.12
N GLY A 265 -1.41 -8.04 1.38
CA GLY A 265 -1.48 -8.23 -0.06
C GLY A 265 -2.03 -7.00 -0.78
N LEU A 266 -1.64 -6.82 -2.04
CA LEU A 266 -2.14 -5.75 -2.91
C LEU A 266 -3.16 -6.23 -3.95
N ASN A 267 -3.40 -7.54 -4.03
CA ASN A 267 -4.24 -8.14 -5.06
C ASN A 267 -5.66 -7.53 -5.05
N GLY A 268 -6.18 -7.25 -6.25
CA GLY A 268 -7.44 -6.53 -6.47
C GLY A 268 -7.32 -5.01 -6.42
N SER A 269 -6.12 -4.45 -6.30
CA SER A 269 -5.89 -3.01 -6.45
C SER A 269 -5.83 -2.59 -7.92
N LYS A 270 -6.30 -1.39 -8.23
CA LYS A 270 -6.15 -0.76 -9.55
C LYS A 270 -6.15 0.76 -9.46
N ILE A 271 -5.52 1.40 -10.43
CA ILE A 271 -5.55 2.85 -10.65
C ILE A 271 -5.81 3.12 -12.13
N GLN A 272 -6.73 4.03 -12.41
CA GLN A 272 -7.12 4.48 -13.73
C GLN A 272 -6.87 5.98 -13.84
N LEU A 273 -6.16 6.41 -14.87
CA LEU A 273 -5.89 7.81 -15.19
C LEU A 273 -6.57 8.17 -16.50
N PHE A 274 -7.33 9.26 -16.51
CA PHE A 274 -8.15 9.64 -17.65
C PHE A 274 -8.43 11.13 -17.70
N GLN A 275 -8.94 11.58 -18.85
CA GLN A 275 -9.57 12.88 -18.95
C GLN A 275 -11.05 12.76 -18.57
N THR A 276 -11.51 13.60 -17.65
CA THR A 276 -12.91 13.64 -17.22
C THR A 276 -13.81 14.17 -18.33
N LEU A 277 -15.10 13.77 -18.30
CA LEU A 277 -16.10 14.30 -19.23
C LEU A 277 -16.52 15.74 -18.89
N GLY A 278 -17.29 16.37 -19.77
CA GLY A 278 -17.82 17.72 -19.59
C GLY A 278 -19.12 17.78 -18.77
N GLY A 279 -19.82 18.92 -18.88
CA GLY A 279 -21.18 19.10 -18.37
C GLY A 279 -21.32 19.79 -17.00
N ALA A 280 -20.21 20.11 -16.31
CA ALA A 280 -20.23 20.90 -15.09
C ALA A 280 -20.39 22.40 -15.37
N THR A 281 -21.32 23.07 -14.68
CA THR A 281 -21.73 24.47 -14.96
C THR A 281 -21.65 25.42 -13.76
N ASN A 282 -20.86 25.11 -12.72
CA ASN A 282 -20.84 25.85 -11.43
C ASN A 282 -22.19 25.90 -10.69
N THR A 283 -23.17 25.12 -11.14
CA THR A 283 -24.50 25.01 -10.53
C THR A 283 -24.55 23.77 -9.63
N GLY A 284 -25.33 23.81 -8.54
CA GLY A 284 -25.47 22.66 -7.63
C GLY A 284 -24.17 22.25 -6.93
N GLY A 285 -23.20 23.19 -6.82
CA GLY A 285 -21.87 22.96 -6.23
C GLY A 285 -20.93 22.11 -7.09
N MET A 286 -21.18 22.00 -8.39
CA MET A 286 -20.36 21.27 -9.34
C MET A 286 -19.43 22.22 -10.09
N SER A 287 -18.12 22.16 -9.83
CA SER A 287 -17.16 23.10 -10.42
C SER A 287 -16.98 22.86 -11.93
N ALA A 288 -17.00 23.92 -12.73
CA ALA A 288 -16.65 23.86 -14.16
C ALA A 288 -15.21 23.35 -14.40
N PHE A 289 -14.34 23.41 -13.38
CA PHE A 289 -13.01 22.82 -13.40
C PHE A 289 -13.03 21.30 -13.58
N TYR A 290 -14.15 20.64 -13.25
CA TYR A 290 -14.29 19.19 -13.43
C TYR A 290 -14.30 18.79 -14.91
N ASN A 291 -14.54 19.72 -15.84
CA ASN A 291 -14.66 19.41 -17.25
C ASN A 291 -13.29 19.23 -17.89
N ASN A 292 -13.10 18.10 -18.59
CA ASN A 292 -11.92 17.86 -19.42
C ASN A 292 -10.58 17.95 -18.65
N THR A 293 -10.59 17.63 -17.36
CA THR A 293 -9.42 17.68 -16.47
C THR A 293 -8.81 16.29 -16.27
N LEU A 294 -7.62 16.23 -15.69
CA LEU A 294 -6.99 14.95 -15.31
C LEU A 294 -7.73 14.36 -14.10
N GLY A 295 -8.34 13.21 -14.31
CA GLY A 295 -9.02 12.40 -13.32
C GLY A 295 -8.26 11.12 -12.99
N LEU A 296 -8.37 10.70 -11.73
CA LEU A 296 -7.95 9.43 -11.20
C LEU A 296 -9.16 8.71 -10.60
N ALA A 297 -9.28 7.42 -10.88
CA ALA A 297 -10.22 6.54 -10.19
C ALA A 297 -9.53 5.21 -9.86
N GLY A 298 -9.98 4.50 -8.84
CA GLY A 298 -9.38 3.20 -8.53
C GLY A 298 -9.74 2.66 -7.17
N VAL A 299 -9.16 1.50 -6.85
CA VAL A 299 -9.25 0.86 -5.54
C VAL A 299 -7.85 0.51 -5.10
N ILE A 300 -7.46 0.91 -3.89
CA ILE A 300 -6.20 0.52 -3.26
C ILE A 300 -6.52 -0.45 -2.12
N ARG A 301 -5.92 -1.63 -2.16
CA ARG A 301 -6.09 -2.67 -1.14
C ARG A 301 -4.76 -2.98 -0.48
N LEU A 302 -4.72 -2.89 0.85
CA LEU A 302 -3.64 -3.35 1.71
C LEU A 302 -4.27 -4.33 2.72
N ASN A 303 -4.36 -5.60 2.36
CA ASN A 303 -5.16 -6.56 3.11
C ASN A 303 -4.30 -7.61 3.80
N SER A 304 -4.46 -7.73 5.11
CA SER A 304 -3.89 -8.81 5.91
C SER A 304 -4.76 -10.06 6.04
N GLY A 305 -5.95 -10.07 5.45
CA GLY A 305 -6.81 -11.25 5.42
C GLY A 305 -7.77 -11.35 6.61
N ASP A 306 -8.33 -12.55 6.79
CA ASP A 306 -9.46 -12.79 7.70
C ASP A 306 -9.07 -12.64 9.17
N GLY A 307 -9.72 -11.70 9.85
CA GLY A 307 -9.54 -11.44 11.29
C GLY A 307 -10.51 -12.20 12.19
N SER A 308 -11.47 -12.95 11.63
CA SER A 308 -12.59 -13.52 12.41
C SER A 308 -12.16 -14.51 13.49
N LYS A 309 -10.97 -15.11 13.34
CA LYS A 309 -10.38 -16.10 14.25
C LYS A 309 -9.19 -15.57 15.04
N LEU A 310 -8.87 -14.28 14.91
CA LEU A 310 -7.78 -13.65 15.66
C LEU A 310 -8.23 -13.33 17.09
N LEU A 311 -8.51 -14.37 17.88
CA LEU A 311 -9.04 -14.26 19.24
C LEU A 311 -8.05 -14.84 20.25
N GLY A 312 -7.76 -14.06 21.29
CA GLY A 312 -7.07 -14.55 22.47
C GLY A 312 -8.00 -15.35 23.37
N THR A 313 -7.43 -16.23 24.18
CA THR A 313 -8.19 -17.03 25.15
C THR A 313 -8.16 -16.34 26.50
N SER A 314 -9.32 -15.87 26.97
CA SER A 314 -9.48 -15.29 28.30
C SER A 314 -10.05 -16.34 29.27
N THR A 315 -9.39 -16.55 30.40
CA THR A 315 -9.93 -17.32 31.55
C THR A 315 -9.83 -16.51 32.83
N ALA A 316 -10.37 -17.02 33.95
CA ALA A 316 -10.26 -16.34 35.22
C ALA A 316 -8.78 -16.10 35.57
N ASN A 317 -8.39 -14.81 35.62
CA ASN A 317 -7.03 -14.33 35.88
C ASN A 317 -5.96 -14.68 34.83
N SER A 318 -6.31 -15.07 33.61
CA SER A 318 -5.29 -15.19 32.56
C SER A 318 -5.79 -14.88 31.16
N TRP A 319 -4.86 -14.45 30.32
CA TRP A 319 -5.10 -14.25 28.90
C TRP A 319 -3.94 -14.82 28.08
N THR A 320 -4.29 -15.58 27.03
CA THR A 320 -3.34 -16.19 26.11
C THR A 320 -3.46 -15.53 24.74
N THR A 321 -2.34 -15.12 24.17
CA THR A 321 -2.28 -14.51 22.83
C THR A 321 -2.81 -15.46 21.75
N PRO A 322 -3.51 -14.96 20.72
CA PRO A 322 -3.79 -15.75 19.52
C PRO A 322 -2.51 -16.29 18.88
N ALA A 323 -2.59 -17.47 18.25
CA ALA A 323 -1.50 -18.00 17.45
C ALA A 323 -1.20 -17.09 16.25
N ASN A 324 0.07 -17.08 15.81
CA ASN A 324 0.53 -16.35 14.62
C ASN A 324 0.24 -14.85 14.61
N LEU A 325 0.14 -14.21 15.79
CA LEU A 325 -0.18 -12.79 15.88
C LEU A 325 0.78 -11.86 15.11
N MET A 326 2.04 -12.28 14.92
CA MET A 326 3.06 -11.51 14.20
C MET A 326 3.07 -11.73 12.67
N SER A 327 2.27 -12.67 12.15
CA SER A 327 2.24 -12.90 10.70
C SER A 327 1.44 -11.84 9.95
N HIS A 328 0.54 -11.14 10.64
CA HIS A 328 -0.34 -10.11 10.07
C HIS A 328 -0.33 -8.90 10.99
N VAL A 329 0.73 -8.09 10.91
CA VAL A 329 0.92 -6.96 11.84
C VAL A 329 1.63 -5.81 11.15
N PHE A 330 1.12 -4.60 11.37
CA PHE A 330 1.86 -3.39 11.11
C PHE A 330 2.39 -2.82 12.43
N ARG A 331 3.71 -2.83 12.59
CA ARG A 331 4.41 -2.32 13.76
C ARG A 331 5.09 -1.00 13.43
N ILE A 332 4.93 -0.02 14.31
CA ILE A 332 5.66 1.25 14.27
C ILE A 332 6.38 1.42 15.61
N SER A 333 7.71 1.48 15.61
CA SER A 333 8.54 1.58 16.81
C SER A 333 9.37 2.84 16.80
N THR A 334 9.59 3.42 17.98
CA THR A 334 10.40 4.64 18.17
C THR A 334 11.57 4.43 19.13
N GLN A 335 11.60 3.31 19.84
CA GLN A 335 12.65 3.01 20.81
C GLN A 335 13.88 2.41 20.14
N GLU A 336 14.89 3.25 19.91
CA GLU A 336 16.22 2.86 19.42
C GLU A 336 17.01 2.01 20.45
N CYS A 337 17.80 1.05 19.96
CA CYS A 337 18.77 0.30 20.76
C CYS A 337 20.05 1.11 20.97
N GLY A 338 20.62 1.17 22.19
CA GLY A 338 21.91 1.87 22.38
C GLY A 338 22.34 2.04 23.84
N VAL A 339 23.62 2.36 24.04
CA VAL A 339 24.20 2.63 25.37
C VAL A 339 23.47 3.80 26.04
N GLY A 340 22.92 3.57 27.25
CA GLY A 340 22.23 4.59 28.05
C GLY A 340 20.70 4.63 27.92
N ASN A 341 20.09 3.79 27.09
CA ASN A 341 18.63 3.68 27.05
C ASN A 341 18.11 2.85 28.24
N LEU A 342 17.33 3.47 29.14
CA LEU A 342 16.78 2.81 30.34
C LEU A 342 15.78 1.70 30.05
N ASN A 343 15.23 1.58 28.82
CA ASN A 343 14.07 0.72 28.54
C ASN A 343 14.19 -0.22 27.32
N GLY A 344 15.34 -0.43 26.66
CA GLY A 344 15.40 -1.39 25.53
C GLY A 344 16.76 -1.62 24.84
N CYS A 345 17.03 -2.91 24.56
CA CYS A 345 18.17 -3.56 23.86
C CYS A 345 19.59 -2.98 24.10
N THR A 346 20.42 -3.78 24.79
CA THR A 346 21.84 -3.47 25.07
C THR A 346 22.72 -3.72 23.85
N THR A 347 22.74 -2.78 22.90
CA THR A 347 23.86 -2.75 21.94
C THR A 347 25.02 -1.97 22.56
N PRO A 348 26.28 -2.42 22.41
CA PRO A 348 27.45 -1.76 23.02
C PRO A 348 27.81 -0.41 22.37
N SER A 349 27.11 0.02 21.33
CA SER A 349 27.31 1.30 20.63
C SER A 349 26.13 2.24 20.85
N ALA A 350 26.39 3.49 21.20
CA ALA A 350 25.37 4.54 21.17
C ALA A 350 24.95 4.78 19.72
N GLN A 351 23.64 4.82 19.45
CA GLN A 351 23.12 5.31 18.18
C GLN A 351 23.10 6.83 18.25
N ASP A 352 23.95 7.48 17.46
CA ASP A 352 24.11 8.93 17.48
C ASP A 352 22.79 9.64 17.11
N ILE A 353 22.46 10.66 17.90
CA ILE A 353 21.19 11.40 17.90
C ILE A 353 21.01 12.19 16.58
N LEU A 354 22.09 12.49 15.86
CA LEU A 354 22.02 13.17 14.55
C LEU A 354 22.44 12.28 13.37
N SER A 355 23.01 11.10 13.63
CA SER A 355 23.41 10.19 12.57
C SER A 355 22.19 9.48 11.98
N THR A 356 21.97 9.69 10.70
CA THR A 356 21.01 8.94 9.87
C THR A 356 21.68 8.53 8.56
N PRO A 357 21.39 7.33 8.03
CA PRO A 357 21.85 6.94 6.70
C PRO A 357 21.57 7.97 5.61
N ALA A 358 20.50 8.78 5.78
CA ALA A 358 20.09 9.79 4.81
C ALA A 358 20.98 11.05 4.78
N ILE A 359 21.65 11.40 5.88
CA ILE A 359 22.45 12.64 6.01
C ILE A 359 23.94 12.31 6.02
N ASN A 360 24.36 11.35 6.84
CA ASN A 360 25.77 11.05 7.09
C ASN A 360 26.24 9.74 6.45
N GLY A 361 25.34 9.01 5.78
CA GLY A 361 25.57 7.62 5.38
C GLY A 361 25.60 6.68 6.59
N GLY A 362 25.79 5.37 6.34
CA GLY A 362 25.93 4.36 7.39
C GLY A 362 24.71 3.44 7.56
N THR A 363 24.67 2.73 8.69
CA THR A 363 23.67 1.69 8.96
C THR A 363 22.36 2.26 9.51
N ALA A 364 21.23 1.74 9.04
CA ALA A 364 19.94 2.05 9.64
C ALA A 364 19.91 1.71 11.15
N PRO A 365 19.24 2.54 11.97
CA PRO A 365 19.13 2.32 13.41
C PRO A 365 18.37 1.02 13.70
N THR A 366 18.78 0.34 14.78
CA THR A 366 18.06 -0.82 15.31
C THR A 366 17.14 -0.38 16.44
N PHE A 367 16.00 -1.04 16.57
CA PHE A 367 14.96 -0.74 17.54
C PHE A 367 14.74 -1.93 18.47
N SER A 368 14.20 -1.65 19.66
CA SER A 368 13.70 -2.66 20.60
C SER A 368 12.85 -3.70 19.85
N ASP A 369 12.87 -4.96 20.27
CA ASP A 369 12.15 -6.03 19.58
C ASP A 369 10.66 -6.13 19.95
N LYS A 370 10.24 -5.40 20.99
CA LYS A 370 8.90 -5.48 21.61
C LYS A 370 8.19 -4.14 21.76
N GLU A 371 8.91 -3.02 21.61
CA GLU A 371 8.31 -1.68 21.70
C GLU A 371 7.59 -1.30 20.42
N GLY A 372 6.59 -0.44 20.55
CA GLY A 372 5.96 0.25 19.44
C GLY A 372 4.45 0.16 19.49
N ILE A 373 3.80 0.77 18.51
CA ILE A 373 2.39 0.55 18.23
C ILE A 373 2.28 -0.65 17.30
N TYR A 374 1.51 -1.66 17.71
CA TYR A 374 1.22 -2.83 16.89
C TYR A 374 -0.24 -2.73 16.45
N ILE A 375 -0.46 -2.80 15.14
CA ILE A 375 -1.77 -2.82 14.51
C ILE A 375 -1.93 -4.22 13.91
N TYR A 376 -2.68 -5.06 14.60
CA TYR A 376 -2.89 -6.45 14.19
C TYR A 376 -3.94 -6.55 13.09
N ASN A 377 -3.68 -7.41 12.10
CA ASN A 377 -4.56 -7.73 10.99
C ASN A 377 -5.23 -6.50 10.35
N LEU A 378 -4.41 -5.55 9.91
CA LEU A 378 -4.85 -4.34 9.23
C LEU A 378 -5.31 -4.69 7.81
N ASN A 379 -6.59 -4.44 7.51
CA ASN A 379 -7.10 -4.43 6.15
C ASN A 379 -7.56 -3.02 5.79
N THR A 380 -6.96 -2.44 4.74
CA THR A 380 -7.33 -1.12 4.21
C THR A 380 -7.79 -1.30 2.77
N ASN A 381 -9.05 -0.97 2.49
CA ASN A 381 -9.65 -1.04 1.17
C ASN A 381 -10.21 0.33 0.83
N LEU A 382 -9.45 1.14 0.08
CA LEU A 382 -9.78 2.51 -0.23
C LEU A 382 -10.25 2.64 -1.68
N VAL A 383 -11.53 2.98 -1.84
CA VAL A 383 -12.14 3.31 -3.13
C VAL A 383 -11.91 4.80 -3.40
N LEU A 384 -11.11 5.10 -4.42
CA LEU A 384 -10.72 6.45 -4.86
C LEU A 384 -11.61 6.94 -6.01
N GLY A 385 -12.93 6.89 -5.83
CA GLY A 385 -13.89 7.37 -6.82
C GLY A 385 -14.11 6.44 -8.02
N SER A 386 -14.69 6.99 -9.08
CA SER A 386 -15.08 6.27 -10.30
C SER A 386 -14.92 7.17 -11.53
N LEU A 387 -15.17 6.65 -12.75
CA LEU A 387 -15.08 7.45 -13.98
C LEU A 387 -16.01 8.68 -14.01
N TYR A 388 -17.09 8.66 -13.23
CA TYR A 388 -18.06 9.75 -13.10
C TYR A 388 -18.01 10.45 -11.74
N GLN A 389 -17.11 10.03 -10.85
CA GLN A 389 -16.76 10.72 -9.59
C GLN A 389 -15.24 10.63 -9.37
N PRO A 390 -14.43 11.27 -10.22
CA PRO A 390 -12.97 11.15 -10.17
C PRO A 390 -12.35 11.95 -9.02
N LEU A 391 -11.19 11.49 -8.55
CA LEU A 391 -10.21 12.34 -7.88
C LEU A 391 -9.51 13.21 -8.93
N ILE A 392 -9.60 14.53 -8.81
CA ILE A 392 -9.03 15.48 -9.75
C ILE A 392 -7.93 16.32 -9.09
N LEU A 393 -6.96 16.71 -9.91
CA LEU A 393 -5.92 17.66 -9.53
C LEU A 393 -6.21 19.00 -10.18
N GLY A 394 -6.25 20.05 -9.37
CA GLY A 394 -6.57 21.40 -9.84
C GLY A 394 -5.64 22.47 -9.33
N SER A 395 -5.65 23.58 -10.05
CA SER A 395 -5.00 24.82 -9.63
C SER A 395 -5.88 25.99 -9.99
N ASP A 396 -6.04 26.94 -9.08
CA ASP A 396 -6.66 28.25 -9.37
C ASP A 396 -5.63 29.30 -9.83
N GLY A 397 -4.39 28.86 -10.10
CA GLY A 397 -3.24 29.69 -10.44
C GLY A 397 -2.41 30.13 -9.22
N THR A 398 -2.97 30.02 -8.01
CA THR A 398 -2.29 30.37 -6.74
C THR A 398 -2.16 29.14 -5.82
N ASN A 399 -3.23 28.37 -5.73
CA ASN A 399 -3.37 27.20 -4.86
C ASN A 399 -3.52 25.95 -5.69
N PHE A 400 -2.79 24.91 -5.32
CA PHE A 400 -3.07 23.55 -5.77
C PHE A 400 -4.19 22.93 -4.92
N SER A 401 -5.08 22.17 -5.54
CA SER A 401 -6.14 21.41 -4.89
C SER A 401 -6.19 19.96 -5.35
N ILE A 402 -6.41 19.06 -4.39
CA ILE A 402 -6.80 17.68 -4.61
C ILE A 402 -8.28 17.59 -4.27
N GLU A 403 -9.11 17.15 -5.20
CA GLU A 403 -10.56 17.14 -5.03
C GLU A 403 -11.16 15.82 -5.51
N LEU A 404 -11.87 15.09 -4.64
CA LEU A 404 -12.78 14.06 -5.10
C LEU A 404 -14.04 14.75 -5.59
N ALA A 405 -14.30 14.70 -6.90
CA ALA A 405 -15.39 15.40 -7.54
C ALA A 405 -16.74 15.06 -6.88
N ARG A 406 -17.65 16.03 -6.89
CA ARG A 406 -19.01 15.82 -6.42
C ARG A 406 -19.73 14.83 -7.34
N ILE A 407 -20.53 13.94 -6.75
CA ILE A 407 -21.42 13.03 -7.49
C ILE A 407 -22.37 13.87 -8.39
N PRO A 408 -22.43 13.62 -9.70
CA PRO A 408 -23.38 14.31 -10.57
C PRO A 408 -24.82 14.02 -10.13
N ASN A 409 -25.68 15.03 -10.16
CA ASN A 409 -27.06 14.92 -9.69
C ASN A 409 -27.95 14.13 -10.68
N LYS A 410 -27.72 12.82 -10.77
CA LYS A 410 -28.43 11.88 -11.64
C LYS A 410 -28.84 10.65 -10.85
N GLU A 411 -30.13 10.31 -10.86
CA GLU A 411 -30.66 9.14 -10.15
C GLU A 411 -29.91 7.85 -10.52
N SER A 412 -29.62 7.65 -11.81
CA SER A 412 -28.89 6.48 -12.30
C SER A 412 -27.46 6.36 -11.77
N ILE A 413 -26.84 7.46 -11.35
CA ILE A 413 -25.52 7.45 -10.70
C ILE A 413 -25.69 7.19 -9.20
N TYR A 414 -26.66 7.83 -8.55
CA TYR A 414 -26.96 7.58 -7.14
C TYR A 414 -27.23 6.09 -6.89
N LYS A 415 -28.02 5.44 -7.75
CA LYS A 415 -28.28 3.99 -7.69
C LYS A 415 -27.03 3.14 -7.87
N LYS A 416 -26.01 3.61 -8.61
CA LYS A 416 -24.73 2.89 -8.73
C LYS A 416 -23.85 3.05 -7.49
N ILE A 417 -23.88 4.23 -6.87
CA ILE A 417 -23.00 4.56 -5.75
C ILE A 417 -23.55 4.03 -4.43
N TYR A 418 -24.84 4.24 -4.16
CA TYR A 418 -25.46 3.93 -2.88
C TYR A 418 -25.91 2.47 -2.79
N THR A 419 -26.01 1.99 -1.55
CA THR A 419 -26.46 0.65 -1.21
C THR A 419 -27.81 0.74 -0.49
N ASP A 420 -28.80 -0.05 -0.90
CA ASP A 420 -29.98 -0.29 -0.08
C ASP A 420 -29.72 -1.49 0.85
N TYR A 421 -29.38 -1.22 2.10
CA TYR A 421 -29.12 -2.25 3.11
C TYR A 421 -30.37 -3.02 3.54
N THR A 422 -31.58 -2.52 3.24
CA THR A 422 -32.82 -3.28 3.49
C THR A 422 -33.03 -4.38 2.45
N GLY A 423 -32.41 -4.23 1.27
CA GLY A 423 -32.57 -5.14 0.13
C GLY A 423 -33.92 -5.01 -0.56
N ALA A 424 -34.69 -3.94 -0.30
CA ALA A 424 -36.00 -3.72 -0.90
C ALA A 424 -35.90 -3.23 -2.35
N ASP A 425 -34.91 -2.39 -2.66
CA ASP A 425 -34.62 -1.89 -4.00
C ASP A 425 -33.28 -2.44 -4.50
N THR A 426 -33.37 -3.43 -5.38
CA THR A 426 -32.20 -4.09 -6.00
C THR A 426 -31.55 -3.25 -7.10
N SER A 427 -32.12 -2.09 -7.45
CA SER A 427 -31.48 -1.16 -8.38
C SER A 427 -30.29 -0.42 -7.77
N TYR A 428 -30.18 -0.41 -6.44
CA TYR A 428 -28.99 0.08 -5.74
C TYR A 428 -27.88 -0.97 -5.77
N THR A 429 -26.82 -0.69 -6.52
CA THR A 429 -25.69 -1.60 -6.73
C THR A 429 -24.43 -1.20 -5.97
N GLY A 430 -24.51 -0.15 -5.15
CA GLY A 430 -23.41 0.24 -4.27
C GLY A 430 -23.02 -0.91 -3.34
N SER A 431 -21.73 -0.98 -3.02
CA SER A 431 -21.23 -2.00 -2.09
C SER A 431 -19.93 -1.54 -1.44
N THR A 432 -19.63 -2.13 -0.29
CA THR A 432 -18.37 -1.94 0.41
C THR A 432 -17.30 -2.89 -0.11
N CYS A 433 -16.12 -2.34 -0.41
CA CYS A 433 -14.92 -3.14 -0.57
C CYS A 433 -14.34 -3.47 0.80
N ASN A 434 -14.30 -4.75 1.15
CA ASN A 434 -13.69 -5.25 2.37
C ASN A 434 -12.84 -6.49 2.07
N VAL A 435 -12.37 -7.17 3.12
CA VAL A 435 -11.50 -8.35 2.98
C VAL A 435 -12.21 -9.55 2.33
N TYR A 436 -13.52 -9.68 2.50
CA TYR A 436 -14.31 -10.78 1.96
C TYR A 436 -14.87 -10.51 0.57
N ASN A 437 -15.12 -9.26 0.20
CA ASN A 437 -15.72 -8.90 -1.09
C ASN A 437 -15.32 -7.47 -1.53
N CYS A 438 -15.04 -7.29 -2.82
CA CYS A 438 -14.77 -5.98 -3.42
C CYS A 438 -15.48 -5.76 -4.77
N GLY A 439 -16.64 -6.38 -4.93
CA GLY A 439 -17.42 -6.35 -6.16
C GLY A 439 -17.18 -7.58 -7.04
N THR A 440 -17.75 -7.55 -8.24
CA THR A 440 -17.84 -8.73 -9.13
C THR A 440 -16.78 -8.70 -10.21
N SER A 441 -16.11 -9.84 -10.45
CA SER A 441 -15.18 -10.02 -11.57
C SER A 441 -15.86 -10.74 -12.74
N SER A 442 -15.40 -10.46 -13.97
CA SER A 442 -15.72 -11.26 -15.16
C SER A 442 -14.91 -12.55 -15.23
N ILE A 443 -13.87 -12.69 -14.40
CA ILE A 443 -13.04 -13.89 -14.28
C ILE A 443 -13.53 -14.71 -13.09
N ALA A 444 -13.97 -15.94 -13.35
CA ALA A 444 -14.46 -16.85 -12.32
C ALA A 444 -13.38 -17.12 -11.26
N GLY A 445 -13.80 -17.19 -9.99
CA GLY A 445 -12.89 -17.43 -8.87
C GLY A 445 -12.24 -16.18 -8.28
N TYR A 446 -12.45 -14.99 -8.86
CA TYR A 446 -11.85 -13.74 -8.37
C TYR A 446 -12.90 -12.70 -7.93
N GLN A 447 -12.49 -11.81 -7.04
CA GLN A 447 -13.20 -10.58 -6.69
C GLN A 447 -12.98 -9.52 -7.79
N GLY A 448 -13.99 -8.66 -7.96
CA GLY A 448 -13.87 -7.48 -8.79
C GLY A 448 -13.28 -6.28 -8.04
N SER A 449 -13.51 -5.10 -8.63
CA SER A 449 -13.09 -3.80 -8.11
C SER A 449 -14.15 -2.73 -8.42
N SER A 450 -15.42 -3.14 -8.36
CA SER A 450 -16.60 -2.30 -8.67
C SER A 450 -17.28 -1.73 -7.42
N ALA A 451 -16.77 -2.04 -6.23
CA ALA A 451 -17.25 -1.48 -4.98
C ALA A 451 -17.08 0.04 -4.93
N THR A 452 -17.99 0.71 -4.22
CA THR A 452 -18.14 2.17 -4.19
C THR A 452 -17.83 2.76 -2.81
N HIS A 453 -17.81 1.92 -1.78
CA HIS A 453 -17.49 2.32 -0.41
C HIS A 453 -16.20 1.64 0.04
N SER A 454 -15.45 2.36 0.86
CA SER A 454 -14.19 1.90 1.44
C SER A 454 -14.41 1.20 2.79
N SER A 455 -13.41 0.43 3.22
CA SER A 455 -13.35 -0.08 4.60
C SER A 455 -11.93 -0.05 5.15
N ILE A 456 -11.81 0.11 6.46
CA ILE A 456 -10.58 -0.06 7.24
C ILE A 456 -10.95 -0.94 8.43
N SER A 457 -10.33 -2.11 8.55
CA SER A 457 -10.55 -3.01 9.69
C SER A 457 -9.22 -3.36 10.36
N ILE A 458 -9.26 -3.47 11.68
CA ILE A 458 -8.11 -3.76 12.53
C ILE A 458 -8.50 -4.85 13.51
N GLY A 459 -7.71 -5.93 13.50
CA GLY A 459 -7.75 -6.95 14.52
C GLY A 459 -8.88 -7.96 14.33
N THR A 460 -9.54 -8.31 15.44
CA THR A 460 -10.65 -9.26 15.46
C THR A 460 -11.92 -8.64 14.91
N VAL A 461 -12.11 -8.83 13.61
CA VAL A 461 -13.28 -8.35 12.86
C VAL A 461 -13.91 -9.54 12.15
N TYR A 462 -15.24 -9.59 12.18
CA TYR A 462 -16.02 -10.67 11.58
C TYR A 462 -17.20 -10.11 10.78
N SER A 463 -17.90 -10.98 10.05
CA SER A 463 -19.12 -10.66 9.33
C SER A 463 -20.29 -11.47 9.87
N MET A 464 -21.52 -10.96 9.77
CA MET A 464 -22.76 -11.71 10.08
C MET A 464 -23.68 -11.89 8.86
N ASP A 465 -23.27 -11.41 7.70
CA ASP A 465 -24.11 -11.32 6.50
C ASP A 465 -23.41 -11.83 5.24
N ALA A 466 -22.53 -12.81 5.43
CA ALA A 466 -21.72 -13.42 4.36
C ALA A 466 -20.77 -12.42 3.65
N GLY A 467 -20.17 -11.52 4.40
CA GLY A 467 -19.08 -10.64 3.97
C GLY A 467 -19.55 -9.32 3.37
N LYS A 468 -20.84 -8.98 3.49
CA LYS A 468 -21.37 -7.72 2.97
C LYS A 468 -21.04 -6.56 3.90
N THR A 469 -21.03 -6.81 5.21
CA THR A 469 -20.62 -5.86 6.24
C THR A 469 -19.67 -6.50 7.24
N LEU A 470 -18.87 -5.66 7.89
CA LEU A 470 -17.95 -6.04 8.93
C LEU A 470 -18.42 -5.54 10.31
N LEU A 471 -18.00 -6.24 11.36
CA LEU A 471 -18.21 -5.88 12.75
C LEU A 471 -16.96 -6.16 13.57
N ALA A 472 -16.60 -5.21 14.44
CA ALA A 472 -15.54 -5.38 15.43
C ALA A 472 -16.04 -6.28 16.58
N ASP A 473 -15.26 -7.32 16.91
CA ASP A 473 -15.54 -8.20 18.04
C ASP A 473 -15.30 -7.46 19.37
N LYS A 474 -16.26 -7.58 20.30
CA LYS A 474 -16.26 -6.87 21.59
C LYS A 474 -15.97 -7.80 22.78
N SER A 475 -15.64 -9.06 22.53
CA SER A 475 -15.33 -10.04 23.58
C SER A 475 -13.98 -9.74 24.22
N ALA A 476 -13.75 -10.29 25.42
CA ALA A 476 -12.47 -10.17 26.14
C ALA A 476 -11.28 -10.79 25.39
N GLY A 477 -11.54 -11.63 24.38
CA GLY A 477 -10.51 -12.21 23.52
C GLY A 477 -10.10 -11.34 22.35
N ALA A 478 -10.84 -10.25 22.04
CA ALA A 478 -10.58 -9.43 20.87
C ALA A 478 -9.21 -8.75 20.94
N VAL A 479 -8.51 -8.71 19.80
CA VAL A 479 -7.19 -8.10 19.62
C VAL A 479 -7.29 -7.04 18.52
N GLY A 480 -6.54 -5.95 18.61
CA GLY A 480 -6.45 -5.00 17.51
C GLY A 480 -5.25 -4.06 17.59
N VAL A 481 -5.37 -2.91 18.22
CA VAL A 481 -4.22 -2.01 18.43
C VAL A 481 -3.60 -2.27 19.80
N SER A 482 -2.28 -2.36 19.90
CA SER A 482 -1.60 -2.42 21.18
C SER A 482 -0.37 -1.52 21.29
N PHE A 483 -0.10 -1.05 22.50
CA PHE A 483 1.20 -0.47 22.85
C PHE A 483 2.11 -1.57 23.37
N ASN A 484 3.22 -1.79 22.68
CA ASN A 484 4.09 -2.95 22.79
C ASN A 484 3.43 -4.24 22.29
N GLN A 485 4.28 -5.22 21.99
CA GLN A 485 3.84 -6.54 21.57
C GLN A 485 2.98 -7.21 22.65
N LEU A 486 1.83 -7.76 22.25
CA LEU A 486 1.01 -8.56 23.15
C LEU A 486 1.70 -9.86 23.55
N ASN A 487 1.62 -10.19 24.84
CA ASN A 487 2.18 -11.40 25.44
C ASN A 487 1.12 -12.05 26.34
N ASN A 488 1.33 -13.34 26.67
CA ASN A 488 0.49 -14.02 27.66
C ASN A 488 0.52 -13.28 28.99
N ALA A 489 -0.64 -13.12 29.62
CA ALA A 489 -0.79 -12.40 30.88
C ALA A 489 -1.41 -13.31 31.95
N THR A 490 -0.87 -13.23 33.17
CA THR A 490 -1.33 -13.96 34.38
C THR A 490 -2.19 -13.10 35.31
N SER A 491 -2.60 -11.91 34.85
CA SER A 491 -3.65 -11.10 35.47
C SER A 491 -4.40 -10.32 34.37
N SER A 492 -5.72 -10.19 34.47
CA SER A 492 -6.59 -9.58 33.45
C SER A 492 -6.36 -8.07 33.24
N ASN A 493 -5.56 -7.42 34.09
CA ASN A 493 -5.44 -5.96 34.15
C ASN A 493 -4.17 -5.41 33.46
N ALA A 494 -3.34 -6.25 32.85
CA ALA A 494 -2.04 -5.86 32.28
C ALA A 494 -1.98 -6.00 30.76
N GLN A 495 -3.09 -5.72 30.06
CA GLN A 495 -3.11 -5.78 28.60
C GLN A 495 -3.06 -4.38 28.01
N ASN A 496 -1.98 -4.06 27.32
CA ASN A 496 -1.88 -2.85 26.50
C ASN A 496 -2.67 -2.98 25.18
N ASN A 497 -3.74 -3.78 25.17
CA ASN A 497 -4.60 -4.06 24.03
C ASN A 497 -5.81 -3.11 24.06
N LEU A 498 -5.94 -2.28 23.03
CA LEU A 498 -7.03 -1.32 22.88
C LEU A 498 -8.26 -1.92 22.17
N GLY A 499 -8.18 -3.20 21.79
CA GLY A 499 -9.25 -3.89 21.08
C GLY A 499 -9.23 -3.67 19.58
N SER A 500 -10.19 -4.30 18.89
CA SER A 500 -10.41 -4.20 17.45
C SER A 500 -11.10 -2.89 17.07
N ALA A 501 -10.89 -2.45 15.83
CA ALA A 501 -11.50 -1.24 15.30
C ALA A 501 -11.93 -1.44 13.85
N LEU A 502 -12.96 -0.71 13.43
CA LEU A 502 -13.54 -0.83 12.10
C LEU A 502 -14.14 0.50 11.65
N ILE A 503 -13.91 0.82 10.38
CA ILE A 503 -14.69 1.75 9.57
C ILE A 503 -15.17 0.91 8.38
N ASP A 504 -16.48 0.70 8.25
CA ASP A 504 -17.07 -0.06 7.15
C ASP A 504 -18.08 0.81 6.42
N GLY A 505 -18.07 0.78 5.08
CA GLY A 505 -18.98 1.57 4.27
C GLY A 505 -18.63 3.06 4.20
N MET A 506 -17.34 3.43 4.22
CA MET A 506 -16.94 4.83 4.04
C MET A 506 -17.19 5.28 2.58
N LEU A 507 -18.15 6.19 2.40
CA LEU A 507 -18.40 6.91 1.15
C LEU A 507 -18.01 8.38 1.30
N ILE A 508 -17.17 8.86 0.38
CA ILE A 508 -16.85 10.27 0.28
C ILE A 508 -17.67 10.84 -0.89
N GLN A 509 -18.67 11.65 -0.59
CA GLN A 509 -19.52 12.25 -1.63
C GLN A 509 -18.84 13.41 -2.36
N HIS A 510 -18.00 14.15 -1.64
CA HIS A 510 -17.21 15.27 -2.12
C HIS A 510 -16.13 15.57 -1.07
N MET A 511 -14.88 15.78 -1.50
CA MET A 511 -13.79 16.20 -0.63
C MET A 511 -12.89 17.12 -1.41
N LYS A 512 -12.53 18.27 -0.85
CA LYS A 512 -11.56 19.18 -1.46
C LYS A 512 -10.52 19.58 -0.43
N ILE A 513 -9.27 19.26 -0.70
CA ILE A 513 -8.11 19.73 0.04
C ILE A 513 -7.41 20.75 -0.85
N THR A 514 -7.32 21.99 -0.38
CA THR A 514 -6.66 23.07 -1.12
C THR A 514 -5.52 23.58 -0.28
N THR A 515 -4.36 23.71 -0.90
CA THR A 515 -3.24 24.44 -0.30
C THR A 515 -3.71 25.87 -0.01
N LYS A 516 -3.33 26.42 1.13
CA LYS A 516 -3.33 27.88 1.28
C LYS A 516 -1.96 28.29 0.78
N GLY A 517 -1.89 28.90 -0.40
CA GLY A 517 -0.65 29.29 -1.06
C GLY A 517 0.34 29.92 -0.08
N LEU A 518 1.63 29.68 -0.32
CA LEU A 518 2.73 30.33 0.39
C LEU A 518 2.69 31.85 0.19
#